data_AF-A0A010QST8-F1
#
_entry.id   AF-A0A010QST8-F1
#
_cell.length_a   1.000
_cell.length_b   1.000
_cell.length_c   1.000
_cell.angle_alpha   90.00
_cell.angle_beta   90.00
_cell.angle_gamma   90.00
#
_symmetry.space_group_name_H-M   'P 1'
#
loop_
_entity.id
_entity.type
_entity.pdbx_description
1 polymer ?
#
loop_
_entity_poly.entity_id
_entity_poly.type
_entity_poly.pdbx_seq_one_letter_code
_entity_poly.pdbx_strand_id
1 'polypeptide(L)'
;MSTLKRKAGTLSASDSKKPKQDGSIMSFFGAPKPAAGNKGAGSTAAGAAGAAAAPEAPAVKFDKAKWVAGLTAEQKELLQLEISSLHESWLALLKDEVTSKEFLDLKRFLNRESDAGKKWFPPKEDVYSWSRHTPFNTVKVVILGQDPYHNVNQAHGLAFS
;
A
#
# COMPACT_ATOMS: atom_id res chain seq x y z
N MET A 1 -31.54 36.26 17.73
CA MET A 1 -30.86 36.88 16.57
C MET A 1 -29.81 37.85 17.10
N SER A 2 -28.57 37.41 17.32
CA SER A 2 -27.48 38.28 17.80
C SER A 2 -26.29 38.13 16.87
N THR A 3 -26.03 39.17 16.09
CA THR A 3 -25.01 39.24 15.03
C THR A 3 -23.78 39.99 15.55
N LEU A 4 -22.76 39.28 16.03
CA LEU A 4 -21.47 39.88 16.34
C LEU A 4 -20.57 39.92 15.08
N LYS A 5 -20.53 41.11 14.48
CA LYS A 5 -19.66 41.52 13.36
C LYS A 5 -18.22 41.67 13.88
N ARG A 6 -17.29 40.77 13.52
CA ARG A 6 -15.86 40.93 13.81
C ARG A 6 -15.18 41.74 12.69
N LYS A 7 -14.64 42.91 13.08
CA LYS A 7 -13.86 43.82 12.26
C LYS A 7 -12.41 43.33 12.22
N ALA A 8 -11.87 43.09 11.02
CA ALA A 8 -10.46 42.76 10.82
C ALA A 8 -9.60 44.01 11.02
N GLY A 9 -8.70 43.96 12.01
CA GLY A 9 -7.68 44.97 12.23
C GLY A 9 -6.42 44.60 11.45
N THR A 10 -6.00 45.50 10.56
CA THR A 10 -4.76 45.45 9.80
C THR A 10 -3.58 45.62 10.75
N LEU A 11 -2.67 44.63 10.81
CA LEU A 11 -1.37 44.77 11.46
C LEU A 11 -0.30 44.85 10.37
N SER A 12 0.28 46.05 10.24
CA SER A 12 1.58 46.26 9.59
C SER A 12 2.67 45.92 10.59
N ALA A 13 3.60 45.05 10.21
CA ALA A 13 4.90 44.93 10.85
C ALA A 13 5.91 44.45 9.80
N SER A 14 6.77 45.38 9.38
CA SER A 14 8.05 45.13 8.72
C SER A 14 9.11 44.94 9.79
N ASP A 15 9.87 43.82 9.78
CA ASP A 15 11.34 43.82 9.70
C ASP A 15 11.95 42.39 9.72
N SER A 16 12.87 42.16 8.77
CA SER A 16 14.09 41.33 8.78
C SER A 16 14.19 39.97 9.52
N LYS A 17 14.33 38.86 8.77
CA LYS A 17 15.56 38.03 8.74
C LYS A 17 15.57 36.96 7.63
N LYS A 18 16.68 36.93 6.89
CA LYS A 18 17.07 36.04 5.77
C LYS A 18 16.91 34.53 6.10
N PRO A 19 16.34 33.69 5.21
CA PRO A 19 16.32 32.25 5.40
C PRO A 19 17.68 31.66 5.03
N LYS A 20 18.25 30.80 5.88
CA LYS A 20 19.46 30.05 5.58
C LYS A 20 19.06 28.66 5.09
N GLN A 21 19.54 28.35 3.89
CA GLN A 21 19.44 27.12 3.14
C GLN A 21 19.85 25.85 3.91
N ASP A 22 19.14 24.77 3.57
CA ASP A 22 19.67 23.41 3.38
C ASP A 22 20.30 22.72 4.60
N GLY A 23 19.44 22.35 5.56
CA GLY A 23 19.70 21.24 6.48
C GLY A 23 19.23 19.92 5.87
N SER A 24 20.05 19.28 5.03
CA SER A 24 19.77 17.93 4.53
C SER A 24 19.61 16.94 5.69
N ILE A 25 18.48 16.22 5.71
CA ILE A 25 18.13 15.19 6.70
C ILE A 25 19.15 14.04 6.78
N MET A 26 20.05 13.96 5.80
CA MET A 26 21.11 12.95 5.72
C MET A 26 22.27 13.19 6.68
N SER A 27 22.32 14.35 7.35
CA SER A 27 23.35 14.65 8.37
C SER A 27 23.19 13.85 9.67
N PHE A 28 22.06 13.15 9.87
CA PHE A 28 21.85 12.24 11.00
C PHE A 28 22.48 10.84 10.82
N PHE A 29 22.81 10.45 9.59
CA PHE A 29 23.45 9.17 9.30
C PHE A 29 24.93 9.42 8.96
N GLY A 30 25.81 9.25 9.95
CA GLY A 30 27.26 9.29 9.72
C GLY A 30 27.69 8.17 8.77
N ALA A 31 28.48 8.52 7.75
CA ALA A 31 29.05 7.54 6.82
C ALA A 31 29.96 6.55 7.57
N PRO A 32 29.89 5.23 7.29
CA PRO A 32 30.81 4.28 7.89
C PRO A 32 32.24 4.52 7.39
N LYS A 33 33.20 4.50 8.32
CA LYS A 33 34.62 4.73 8.07
C LYS A 33 35.21 3.60 7.19
N PRO A 34 35.88 3.89 6.06
CA PRO A 34 36.57 2.86 5.29
C PRO A 34 37.91 2.49 5.96
N ALA A 35 38.15 1.19 6.12
CA ALA A 35 39.46 0.65 6.46
C ALA A 35 40.39 0.78 5.24
N ALA A 36 41.63 1.18 5.49
CA ALA A 36 42.61 1.51 4.47
C ALA A 36 43.25 0.27 3.82
N GLY A 37 43.36 0.31 2.48
CA GLY A 37 44.55 -0.14 1.75
C GLY A 37 44.47 -1.45 0.95
N ASN A 38 44.21 -1.35 -0.35
CA ASN A 38 45.21 -1.70 -1.39
C ASN A 38 44.80 -1.13 -2.77
N LYS A 39 45.77 -0.58 -3.52
CA LYS A 39 45.58 0.02 -4.85
C LYS A 39 45.69 -1.05 -5.95
N GLY A 40 44.78 -1.00 -6.92
CA GLY A 40 44.89 -1.68 -8.22
C GLY A 40 43.82 -1.15 -9.17
N ALA A 41 44.24 -0.56 -10.29
CA ALA A 41 43.40 0.17 -11.24
C ALA A 41 42.81 -0.76 -12.33
N GLY A 42 41.61 -0.44 -12.84
CA GLY A 42 41.15 -0.89 -14.17
C GLY A 42 39.68 -1.29 -14.31
N SER A 43 38.85 -0.34 -14.74
CA SER A 43 37.76 -0.44 -15.74
C SER A 43 36.56 -1.41 -15.57
N THR A 44 35.37 -0.77 -15.61
CA THR A 44 34.06 -1.20 -16.16
C THR A 44 33.28 -2.35 -15.50
N ALA A 45 32.33 -1.96 -14.64
CA ALA A 45 31.10 -2.72 -14.39
C ALA A 45 29.94 -1.77 -14.00
N ALA A 46 28.96 -1.61 -14.90
CA ALA A 46 27.57 -1.37 -14.51
C ALA A 46 26.88 -2.71 -14.77
N GLY A 47 26.52 -3.52 -13.78
CA GLY A 47 25.90 -3.17 -12.52
C GLY A 47 24.50 -3.79 -12.52
N ALA A 48 24.44 -5.11 -12.70
CA ALA A 48 23.22 -5.88 -12.50
C ALA A 48 22.83 -5.73 -11.03
N ALA A 49 21.71 -5.07 -10.77
CA ALA A 49 21.13 -4.99 -9.44
C ALA A 49 20.67 -6.39 -9.03
N GLY A 50 21.55 -7.11 -8.34
CA GLY A 50 21.20 -8.31 -7.62
C GLY A 50 20.17 -7.96 -6.56
N ALA A 51 18.96 -8.49 -6.71
CA ALA A 51 17.97 -8.50 -5.66
C ALA A 51 18.57 -9.26 -4.46
N ALA A 52 18.96 -8.52 -3.42
CA ALA A 52 19.32 -9.10 -2.15
C ALA A 52 18.08 -9.83 -1.61
N ALA A 53 18.15 -11.16 -1.58
CA ALA A 53 17.10 -12.01 -1.05
C ALA A 53 16.82 -11.61 0.41
N ALA A 54 15.61 -11.12 0.66
CA ALA A 54 15.09 -10.94 1.99
C ALA A 54 15.06 -12.30 2.72
N PRO A 55 15.24 -12.35 4.05
CA PRO A 55 15.21 -13.61 4.78
C PRO A 55 13.85 -14.28 4.57
N GLU A 56 13.86 -15.54 4.13
CA GLU A 56 12.65 -16.36 3.95
C GLU A 56 11.95 -16.52 5.30
N ALA A 57 10.95 -15.67 5.53
CA ALA A 57 10.09 -15.77 6.69
C ALA A 57 9.17 -17.00 6.55
N PRO A 58 8.84 -17.70 7.65
CA PRO A 58 8.25 -19.02 7.60
C PRO A 58 6.93 -19.04 6.82
N ALA A 59 6.85 -19.91 5.82
CA ALA A 59 5.68 -20.05 4.97
C ALA A 59 4.48 -20.56 5.79
N VAL A 60 3.35 -19.85 5.71
CA VAL A 60 2.07 -20.33 6.25
C VAL A 60 1.65 -21.55 5.44
N LYS A 61 1.44 -22.70 6.10
CA LYS A 61 0.94 -23.93 5.46
C LYS A 61 -0.56 -23.77 5.17
N PHE A 62 -0.89 -23.14 4.06
CA PHE A 62 -2.27 -22.94 3.60
C PHE A 62 -2.47 -23.60 2.24
N ASP A 63 -3.43 -24.54 2.18
CA ASP A 63 -3.84 -25.16 0.92
C ASP A 63 -5.05 -24.42 0.35
N LYS A 64 -4.75 -23.51 -0.58
CA LYS A 64 -5.76 -22.70 -1.27
C LYS A 64 -6.76 -23.54 -2.05
N ALA A 65 -6.31 -24.61 -2.71
CA ALA A 65 -7.18 -25.45 -3.53
C ALA A 65 -8.21 -26.19 -2.67
N LYS A 66 -7.77 -26.75 -1.54
CA LYS A 66 -8.65 -27.40 -0.57
C LYS A 66 -9.64 -26.42 0.05
N TRP A 67 -9.19 -25.21 0.38
CA TRP A 67 -10.09 -24.18 0.91
C TRP A 67 -11.16 -23.77 -0.10
N VAL A 68 -10.77 -23.49 -1.36
CA VAL A 68 -11.72 -23.16 -2.43
C VAL A 68 -12.69 -24.32 -2.68
N ALA A 69 -12.24 -25.57 -2.64
CA ALA A 69 -13.11 -26.73 -2.81
C ALA A 69 -14.24 -26.79 -1.77
N GLY A 70 -13.97 -26.36 -0.53
CA GLY A 70 -14.95 -26.31 0.56
C GLY A 70 -15.97 -25.18 0.49
N LEU A 71 -15.78 -24.19 -0.39
CA LEU A 71 -16.71 -23.07 -0.56
C LEU A 71 -17.96 -23.46 -1.34
N THR A 72 -19.09 -22.83 -1.01
CA THR A 72 -20.33 -22.94 -1.79
C THR A 72 -20.18 -22.31 -3.17
N ALA A 73 -21.07 -22.63 -4.11
CA ALA A 73 -21.05 -22.03 -5.44
C ALA A 73 -21.19 -20.49 -5.39
N GLU A 74 -22.10 -19.98 -4.55
CA GLU A 74 -22.30 -18.55 -4.34
C GLU A 74 -21.04 -17.89 -3.75
N GLN A 75 -20.40 -18.52 -2.76
CA GLN A 75 -19.16 -17.99 -2.18
C GLN A 75 -18.03 -17.93 -3.21
N LYS A 76 -17.91 -18.94 -4.08
CA LYS A 76 -16.90 -18.94 -5.16
C LYS A 76 -17.12 -17.78 -6.13
N GLU A 77 -18.36 -17.51 -6.48
CA GLU A 77 -18.71 -16.40 -7.36
C GLU A 77 -18.41 -15.05 -6.70
N LEU A 78 -18.88 -14.84 -5.47
CA LEU A 78 -18.67 -13.59 -4.74
C LEU A 78 -17.18 -13.34 -4.44
N LEU A 79 -16.41 -14.38 -4.14
CA LEU A 79 -15.01 -14.27 -3.72
C LEU A 79 -14.01 -14.47 -4.87
N GLN A 80 -14.47 -14.48 -6.13
CA GLN A 80 -13.62 -14.74 -7.29
C GLN A 80 -12.41 -13.78 -7.37
N LEU A 81 -12.58 -12.53 -6.93
CA LEU A 81 -11.52 -11.53 -6.94
C LEU A 81 -10.44 -11.87 -5.91
N GLU A 82 -10.84 -12.19 -4.69
CA GLU A 82 -9.97 -12.57 -3.58
C GLU A 82 -9.22 -13.87 -3.91
N ILE A 83 -9.93 -14.85 -4.48
CA ILE A 83 -9.35 -16.14 -4.90
C ILE A 83 -8.30 -15.92 -6.00
N SER A 84 -8.48 -14.97 -6.92
CA SER A 84 -7.56 -14.79 -8.04
C SER A 84 -6.40 -13.84 -7.76
N SER A 85 -6.62 -12.79 -6.96
CA SER A 85 -5.67 -11.66 -6.86
C SER A 85 -5.05 -11.45 -5.48
N LEU A 86 -5.65 -11.98 -4.40
CA LEU A 86 -5.07 -11.87 -3.06
C LEU A 86 -3.92 -12.86 -2.90
N HIS A 87 -2.78 -12.39 -2.39
CA HIS A 87 -1.61 -13.23 -2.16
C HIS A 87 -1.89 -14.32 -1.12
N GLU A 88 -1.37 -15.52 -1.32
CA GLU A 88 -1.74 -16.71 -0.53
C GLU A 88 -1.43 -16.57 0.96
N SER A 89 -0.32 -15.93 1.31
CA SER A 89 0.02 -15.63 2.71
C SER A 89 -1.03 -14.78 3.42
N TRP A 90 -1.65 -13.85 2.69
CA TRP A 90 -2.68 -12.96 3.21
C TRP A 90 -4.03 -13.65 3.21
N LEU A 91 -4.36 -14.38 2.13
CA LEU A 91 -5.58 -15.17 2.05
C LEU A 91 -5.65 -16.21 3.18
N ALA A 92 -4.54 -16.84 3.55
CA ALA A 92 -4.48 -17.78 4.67
C ALA A 92 -4.96 -17.17 6.01
N LEU A 93 -4.67 -15.88 6.23
CA LEU A 93 -5.03 -15.16 7.45
C LEU A 93 -6.42 -14.54 7.37
N LEU A 94 -6.84 -14.12 6.16
CA LEU A 94 -8.10 -13.43 5.93
C LEU A 94 -9.24 -14.36 5.53
N LYS A 95 -8.98 -15.66 5.32
CA LYS A 95 -9.96 -16.65 4.84
C LYS A 95 -11.26 -16.66 5.63
N ASP A 96 -11.18 -16.49 6.95
CA ASP A 96 -12.35 -16.56 7.83
C ASP A 96 -13.18 -15.27 7.71
N GLU A 97 -12.51 -14.11 7.56
CA GLU A 97 -13.15 -12.81 7.34
C GLU A 97 -13.80 -12.72 5.95
N VAL A 98 -13.12 -13.16 4.89
CA VAL A 98 -13.70 -13.11 3.54
C VAL A 98 -14.90 -14.06 3.38
N THR A 99 -15.02 -15.07 4.24
CA THR A 99 -16.20 -15.94 4.32
C THR A 99 -17.26 -15.47 5.31
N SER A 100 -17.01 -14.36 6.03
CA SER A 100 -17.96 -13.82 6.98
C SER A 100 -19.22 -13.32 6.28
N LYS A 101 -20.35 -13.35 6.99
CA LYS A 101 -21.63 -12.86 6.45
C LYS A 101 -21.52 -11.40 6.01
N GLU A 102 -20.86 -10.56 6.82
CA GLU A 102 -20.71 -9.13 6.56
C GLU A 102 -19.88 -8.87 5.31
N PHE A 103 -18.79 -9.61 5.11
CA PHE A 103 -17.99 -9.49 3.90
C PHE A 103 -18.77 -9.93 2.66
N LEU A 104 -19.51 -11.04 2.71
CA LEU A 104 -20.34 -11.50 1.59
C LEU A 104 -21.46 -10.50 1.26
N ASP A 105 -22.05 -9.85 2.27
CA ASP A 105 -23.05 -8.80 2.06
C ASP A 105 -22.44 -7.54 1.43
N LEU A 106 -21.20 -7.19 1.80
CA LEU A 106 -20.42 -6.14 1.12
C LEU A 106 -20.18 -6.50 -0.35
N LYS A 107 -19.78 -7.73 -0.67
CA LYS A 107 -19.59 -8.17 -2.07
C LYS A 107 -20.89 -8.09 -2.88
N ARG A 108 -22.02 -8.50 -2.28
CA ARG A 108 -23.35 -8.33 -2.90
C ARG A 108 -23.69 -6.87 -3.15
N PHE A 109 -23.39 -5.97 -2.20
CA PHE A 109 -23.56 -4.54 -2.40
C PHE A 109 -22.71 -4.00 -3.56
N LEU A 110 -21.41 -4.33 -3.61
CA LEU A 110 -20.50 -3.87 -4.65
C LEU A 110 -20.88 -4.39 -6.05
N ASN A 111 -21.39 -5.62 -6.14
CA ASN A 111 -21.91 -6.17 -7.40
C ASN A 111 -23.13 -5.36 -7.87
N ARG A 112 -24.10 -5.09 -6.99
CA ARG A 112 -25.25 -4.23 -7.33
C ARG A 112 -24.83 -2.83 -7.80
N GLU A 113 -23.85 -2.23 -7.15
CA GLU A 113 -23.33 -0.91 -7.54
C GLU A 113 -22.62 -0.96 -8.90
N SER A 114 -21.90 -2.05 -9.19
CA SER A 114 -21.27 -2.29 -10.48
C SER A 114 -22.30 -2.49 -11.59
N ASP A 115 -23.36 -3.27 -11.32
CA ASP A 115 -24.46 -3.52 -12.25
C ASP A 115 -25.28 -2.25 -12.53
N ALA A 116 -25.37 -1.35 -11.55
CA ALA A 116 -25.94 -0.02 -11.70
C ALA A 116 -25.05 0.94 -12.53
N GLY A 117 -23.89 0.46 -13.02
CA GLY A 117 -22.99 1.24 -13.88
C GLY A 117 -22.18 2.31 -13.15
N LYS A 118 -22.08 2.24 -11.81
CA LYS A 118 -21.28 3.22 -11.06
C LYS A 118 -19.80 3.00 -11.34
N LYS A 119 -19.11 4.11 -11.60
CA LYS A 119 -17.65 4.11 -11.71
C LYS A 119 -17.04 4.13 -10.31
N TRP A 120 -16.12 3.21 -10.06
CA TRP A 120 -15.35 3.14 -8.83
C TRP A 120 -13.89 2.82 -9.12
N PHE A 121 -13.03 3.07 -8.14
CA PHE A 121 -11.59 2.91 -8.23
C PHE A 121 -11.09 2.16 -6.99
N PRO A 122 -9.95 1.46 -7.06
CA PRO A 122 -9.15 1.16 -8.26
C PRO A 122 -9.86 0.16 -9.20
N PRO A 123 -9.29 -0.17 -10.38
CA PRO A 123 -9.71 -1.35 -11.15
C PRO A 123 -9.76 -2.61 -10.27
N LYS A 124 -10.64 -3.57 -10.59
CA LYS A 124 -10.89 -4.75 -9.75
C LYS A 124 -9.60 -5.52 -9.46
N GLU A 125 -8.80 -5.75 -10.50
CA GLU A 125 -7.50 -6.43 -10.48
C GLU A 125 -6.47 -5.77 -9.55
N ASP A 126 -6.63 -4.48 -9.29
CA ASP A 126 -5.70 -3.68 -8.50
C ASP A 126 -6.10 -3.59 -7.02
N VAL A 127 -7.34 -3.92 -6.65
CA VAL A 127 -7.84 -3.84 -5.26
C VAL A 127 -6.91 -4.51 -4.26
N TYR A 128 -6.29 -5.63 -4.64
CA TYR A 128 -5.42 -6.43 -3.78
C TYR A 128 -3.93 -6.36 -4.15
N SER A 129 -3.51 -5.38 -4.97
CA SER A 129 -2.11 -5.20 -5.38
C SER A 129 -1.14 -5.14 -4.20
N TRP A 130 -1.51 -4.46 -3.12
CA TRP A 130 -0.73 -4.38 -1.87
C TRP A 130 -0.30 -5.76 -1.34
N SER A 131 -1.17 -6.77 -1.42
CA SER A 131 -0.90 -8.11 -0.91
C SER A 131 0.14 -8.85 -1.75
N ARG A 132 0.14 -8.62 -3.07
CA ARG A 132 1.05 -9.23 -4.04
C ARG A 132 2.44 -8.61 -4.00
N HIS A 133 2.50 -7.29 -3.77
CA HIS A 133 3.77 -6.58 -3.62
C HIS A 133 4.45 -6.83 -2.28
N THR A 134 3.67 -7.07 -1.22
CA THR A 134 4.20 -7.34 0.12
C THR A 134 3.53 -8.56 0.74
N PRO A 135 4.04 -9.78 0.49
CA PRO A 135 3.61 -10.99 1.20
C PRO A 135 3.67 -10.78 2.72
N PHE A 136 2.72 -11.35 3.45
CA PHE A 136 2.53 -11.09 4.88
C PHE A 136 3.80 -11.24 5.72
N ASN A 137 4.56 -12.29 5.43
CA ASN A 137 5.79 -12.65 6.13
C ASN A 137 6.97 -11.68 5.85
N THR A 138 6.85 -10.81 4.84
CA THR A 138 7.83 -9.78 4.50
C THR A 138 7.47 -8.39 5.04
N VAL A 139 6.27 -8.23 5.60
CA VAL A 139 5.77 -6.95 6.13
C VAL A 139 6.63 -6.49 7.30
N LYS A 140 7.06 -5.22 7.25
CA LYS A 140 7.81 -4.56 8.34
C LYS A 140 7.12 -3.32 8.88
N VAL A 141 6.40 -2.61 8.01
CA VAL A 141 5.71 -1.35 8.30
C VAL A 141 4.36 -1.40 7.59
N VAL A 142 3.32 -0.89 8.25
CA VAL A 142 1.98 -0.71 7.68
C VAL A 142 1.68 0.78 7.61
N ILE A 143 1.37 1.26 6.40
CA ILE A 143 0.94 2.63 6.16
C ILE A 143 -0.53 2.57 5.76
N LEU A 144 -1.39 3.30 6.47
CA LEU A 144 -2.83 3.35 6.20
C LEU A 144 -3.20 4.70 5.61
N GLY A 145 -3.85 4.67 4.45
CA GLY A 145 -4.56 5.83 3.89
C GLY A 145 -6.01 5.86 4.37
N GLN A 146 -6.74 6.93 4.01
CA GLN A 146 -8.19 7.02 4.26
C GLN A 146 -8.97 6.37 3.11
N ASP A 147 -8.84 6.93 1.90
CA ASP A 147 -9.53 6.48 0.69
C ASP A 147 -8.55 6.42 -0.50
N PRO A 148 -8.81 5.58 -1.51
CA PRO A 148 -8.05 5.62 -2.77
C PRO A 148 -8.22 6.96 -3.50
N TYR A 149 -7.25 7.29 -4.36
CA TYR A 149 -7.44 8.37 -5.31
C TYR A 149 -8.70 8.14 -6.18
N HIS A 150 -9.48 9.20 -6.38
CA HIS A 150 -10.79 9.12 -7.05
C HIS A 150 -10.77 9.63 -8.50
N ASN A 151 -9.61 10.01 -9.04
CA ASN A 151 -9.50 10.37 -10.45
C ASN A 151 -9.02 9.19 -11.30
N VAL A 152 -9.30 9.29 -12.60
CA VAL A 152 -8.92 8.28 -13.58
C VAL A 152 -7.40 8.09 -13.60
N ASN A 153 -6.96 6.83 -13.61
CA ASN A 153 -5.55 6.43 -13.68
C ASN A 153 -4.69 6.90 -12.48
N GLN A 154 -5.29 7.11 -11.31
CA GLN A 154 -4.54 7.42 -10.08
C GLN A 154 -4.49 6.27 -9.08
N ALA A 155 -5.61 5.59 -8.81
CA ALA A 155 -5.62 4.49 -7.85
C ALA A 155 -5.25 3.15 -8.51
N HIS A 156 -4.26 2.47 -7.93
CA HIS A 156 -3.75 1.16 -8.37
C HIS A 156 -3.52 0.16 -7.22
N GLY A 157 -4.13 0.43 -6.06
CA GLY A 157 -4.14 -0.50 -4.92
C GLY A 157 -3.01 -0.34 -3.90
N LEU A 158 -2.23 0.73 -3.98
CA LEU A 158 -1.22 1.12 -2.99
C LEU A 158 -1.53 2.53 -2.47
N ALA A 159 -1.44 2.73 -1.16
CA ALA A 159 -1.71 4.03 -0.55
C ALA A 159 -0.60 5.04 -0.91
N PHE A 160 -1.00 6.27 -1.31
CA PHE A 160 -0.11 7.40 -1.65
C PHE A 160 0.83 7.20 -2.84
N SER A 161 0.57 6.21 -3.68
CA SER A 161 1.39 5.89 -4.86
C SER A 161 0.72 6.29 -6.17
#